data_AF-A0A293L956-F1
#
_entry.id   AF-A0A293L956-F1
#
_cell.length_a   1.000
_cell.length_b   1.000
_cell.length_c   1.000
_cell.angle_alpha   90.00
_cell.angle_beta   90.00
_cell.angle_gamma   90.00
#
_symmetry.space_group_name_H-M   'P 1'
#
loop_
_entity.id
_entity.type
_entity.pdbx_description
1 polymer ?
#
loop_
_entity_poly.entity_id
_entity_poly.type
_entity_poly.pdbx_seq_one_letter_code
_entity_poly.pdbx_strand_id
1 'polypeptide(L)'
;MSEEGRAPTREEEELDVWNAYIRLVNKVDRAPHTVGKDGKFQLFICLAARDHFLHQMLQDIAATPITVSMYEERSFLRDSNLVIFLVQILESLSEFCIVLESSLMRGLDK
;
A
#
# COMPACT_ATOMS: atom_id res chain seq x y z
N MET A 1 34.19 10.20 17.70
CA MET A 1 33.27 11.33 17.43
C MET A 1 32.05 10.69 16.81
N SER A 2 30.99 10.59 17.59
CA SER A 2 29.80 9.80 17.27
C SER A 2 28.93 10.53 16.26
N GLU A 3 28.61 9.88 15.14
CA GLU A 3 27.54 10.31 14.25
C GLU A 3 26.20 10.02 14.96
N GLU A 4 25.73 10.99 15.72
CA GLU A 4 24.36 11.00 16.24
C GLU A 4 23.43 11.18 15.03
N GLY A 5 22.78 10.10 14.58
CA GLY A 5 21.81 10.15 13.49
C GLY A 5 20.64 11.06 13.88
N ARG A 6 20.52 12.23 13.25
CA ARG A 6 19.36 13.12 13.38
C ARG A 6 18.09 12.32 13.05
N ALA A 7 17.11 12.34 13.95
CA ALA A 7 15.79 11.78 13.67
C ALA A 7 15.15 12.52 12.48
N PRO A 8 14.52 11.79 11.54
CA PRO A 8 13.91 12.41 10.37
C PRO A 8 12.82 13.40 10.80
N THR A 9 12.68 14.46 10.01
CA THR A 9 11.59 15.42 10.15
C THR A 9 10.30 14.80 9.62
N ARG A 10 9.14 15.25 10.13
CA ARG A 10 7.83 14.79 9.67
C ARG A 10 7.66 14.92 8.14
N GLU A 11 8.22 15.97 7.54
CA GLU A 11 8.20 16.18 6.09
C GLU A 11 9.01 15.10 5.35
N GLU A 12 10.15 14.68 5.89
CA GLU A 12 10.96 13.59 5.33
C GLU A 12 10.22 12.24 5.43
N GLU A 13 9.56 11.97 6.55
CA GLU A 13 8.73 10.76 6.73
C GLU A 13 7.56 10.71 5.73
N GLU A 14 6.85 11.84 5.55
CA GLU A 14 5.75 11.96 4.59
C GLU A 14 6.24 11.76 3.13
N LEU A 15 7.42 12.31 2.80
CA LEU A 15 8.05 12.11 1.50
C LEU A 15 8.44 10.65 1.26
N ASP A 16 8.93 9.95 2.28
CA ASP A 16 9.32 8.54 2.17
C ASP A 16 8.11 7.64 1.91
N VAL A 17 6.99 7.89 2.59
CA VAL A 17 5.71 7.20 2.34
C VAL A 17 5.24 7.44 0.91
N TRP A 18 5.24 8.70 0.46
CA TRP A 18 4.82 9.03 -0.90
C TRP A 18 5.70 8.37 -1.97
N ASN A 19 7.02 8.37 -1.74
CA ASN A 19 7.96 7.68 -2.62
C ASN A 19 7.71 6.16 -2.65
N ALA A 20 7.32 5.56 -1.52
CA ALA A 20 6.92 4.15 -1.46
C ALA A 20 5.69 3.88 -2.34
N TYR A 21 4.67 4.74 -2.26
CA TYR A 21 3.46 4.61 -3.08
C TYR A 21 3.76 4.72 -4.58
N ILE A 22 4.56 5.71 -4.98
CA ILE A 22 5.00 5.86 -6.38
C ILE A 22 5.72 4.61 -6.86
N ARG A 23 6.65 4.08 -6.07
CA ARG A 23 7.39 2.85 -6.42
C ARG A 23 6.46 1.65 -6.58
N LEU A 24 5.46 1.51 -5.69
CA LEU A 24 4.47 0.44 -5.77
C LEU A 24 3.64 0.54 -7.05
N VAL A 25 3.04 1.70 -7.31
CA VAL A 25 2.18 1.92 -8.48
C VAL A 25 2.97 1.69 -9.77
N ASN A 26 4.21 2.17 -9.84
CA ASN A 26 5.07 1.92 -11.00
C ASN A 26 5.38 0.43 -11.20
N LYS A 27 5.61 -0.34 -10.13
CA LYS A 27 5.80 -1.79 -10.24
C LYS A 27 4.54 -2.47 -10.76
N VAL A 28 3.38 -2.14 -10.22
CA VAL A 28 2.09 -2.72 -10.64
C VAL A 28 1.75 -2.35 -12.08
N ASP A 29 2.03 -1.11 -12.50
CA ASP A 29 1.72 -0.65 -13.84
C ASP A 29 2.56 -1.36 -14.91
N ARG A 30 3.85 -1.59 -14.61
CA ARG A 30 4.78 -2.35 -15.46
C ARG A 30 4.48 -3.85 -15.54
N ALA A 31 3.60 -4.38 -14.68
CA ALA A 31 3.19 -5.77 -14.77
C ALA A 31 2.60 -6.07 -16.16
N PRO A 32 2.88 -7.26 -16.74
CA PRO A 32 2.42 -7.60 -18.09
C PRO A 32 0.92 -7.39 -18.24
N HIS A 33 0.49 -6.84 -19.39
CA HIS A 33 -0.92 -6.60 -19.68
C HIS A 33 -1.78 -7.88 -19.60
N THR A 34 -1.17 -9.05 -19.78
CA THR A 34 -1.79 -10.37 -19.63
C THR A 34 -2.26 -10.69 -18.20
N VAL A 35 -1.76 -9.96 -17.18
CA VAL A 35 -2.15 -10.12 -15.77
C VAL A 35 -3.57 -9.61 -15.51
N GLY A 36 -4.07 -8.68 -16.34
CA GLY A 36 -5.40 -8.09 -16.17
C GLY A 36 -5.52 -7.16 -14.95
N LYS A 37 -6.71 -6.59 -14.74
CA LYS A 37 -6.96 -5.65 -13.63
C LYS A 37 -6.95 -6.34 -12.27
N ASP A 38 -7.57 -7.51 -12.17
CA ASP A 38 -7.65 -8.25 -10.91
C ASP A 38 -6.27 -8.74 -10.46
N GLY A 39 -5.44 -9.25 -11.38
CA GLY A 39 -4.07 -9.64 -11.07
C GLY A 39 -3.20 -8.44 -10.68
N LYS A 40 -3.38 -7.28 -11.33
CA LYS A 40 -2.70 -6.04 -10.93
C LYS A 40 -3.13 -5.59 -9.53
N PHE A 41 -4.41 -5.72 -9.19
CA PHE A 41 -4.92 -5.42 -7.86
C PHE A 41 -4.39 -6.40 -6.80
N GLN A 42 -4.39 -7.70 -7.07
CA GLN A 42 -3.81 -8.70 -6.17
C GLN A 42 -2.32 -8.41 -5.91
N LEU A 43 -1.57 -8.11 -6.97
CA LEU A 43 -0.16 -7.74 -6.87
C LEU A 43 0.05 -6.48 -6.02
N PHE A 44 -0.77 -5.45 -6.23
CA PHE A 44 -0.77 -4.23 -5.43
C PHE A 44 -0.93 -4.53 -3.94
N ILE A 45 -1.94 -5.34 -3.57
CA ILE A 45 -2.19 -5.73 -2.18
C ILE A 45 -1.02 -6.53 -1.61
N CYS A 46 -0.50 -7.52 -2.33
CA CYS A 46 0.61 -8.36 -1.86
C CYS A 46 1.89 -7.55 -1.63
N LEU A 47 2.24 -6.65 -2.56
CA LEU A 47 3.44 -5.83 -2.43
C LEU A 47 3.31 -4.82 -1.28
N ALA A 48 2.17 -4.15 -1.15
CA ALA A 48 1.92 -3.22 -0.04
C ALA A 48 1.91 -3.91 1.33
N ALA A 49 1.38 -5.14 1.41
CA ALA A 49 1.40 -5.94 2.63
C ALA A 49 2.83 -6.36 2.99
N ARG A 50 3.61 -6.85 2.01
CA ARG A 50 5.03 -7.21 2.20
C ARG A 50 5.85 -6.04 2.70
N ASP A 51 5.64 -4.86 2.11
CA ASP A 51 6.40 -3.67 2.44
C ASP A 51 5.82 -2.93 3.67
N HIS A 52 4.88 -3.56 4.39
CA HIS A 52 4.28 -3.12 5.66
C HIS A 52 3.54 -1.78 5.66
N PHE A 53 3.13 -1.26 4.51
CA PHE A 53 2.40 0.03 4.44
C PHE A 53 0.96 -0.11 3.94
N LEU A 54 0.45 -1.33 3.74
CA LEU A 54 -0.93 -1.55 3.25
C LEU A 54 -2.00 -0.90 4.16
N HIS A 55 -1.81 -0.97 5.47
CA HIS A 55 -2.74 -0.37 6.44
C HIS A 55 -2.81 1.16 6.28
N GLN A 56 -1.65 1.82 6.27
CA GLN A 56 -1.54 3.27 6.07
C GLN A 56 -2.10 3.69 4.71
N MET A 57 -1.75 2.96 3.65
CA MET A 57 -2.21 3.26 2.30
C MET A 57 -3.73 3.15 2.14
N LEU A 58 -4.37 2.17 2.76
CA LEU A 58 -5.84 2.06 2.72
C LEU A 58 -6.52 3.20 3.48
N GLN A 59 -5.94 3.63 4.61
CA GLN A 59 -6.42 4.80 5.34
C GLN A 59 -6.30 6.07 4.48
N ASP A 60 -5.17 6.26 3.80
CA ASP A 60 -4.94 7.40 2.91
C ASP A 60 -5.90 7.39 1.72
N ILE A 61 -6.09 6.23 1.08
CA ILE A 61 -7.07 6.07 -0.01
C ILE A 61 -8.46 6.44 0.48
N ALA A 62 -8.91 5.92 1.62
CA ALA A 62 -10.23 6.21 2.16
C ALA A 62 -10.44 7.71 2.44
N ALA A 63 -9.38 8.45 2.82
CA ALA A 63 -9.41 9.88 3.07
C ALA A 63 -9.40 10.75 1.80
N THR A 64 -9.10 10.19 0.62
CA THR A 64 -9.01 10.97 -0.62
C THR A 64 -10.40 11.31 -1.20
N PRO A 65 -10.55 12.48 -1.87
CA PRO A 65 -11.80 12.83 -2.54
C PRO A 65 -12.22 11.85 -3.63
N ILE A 66 -11.27 11.14 -4.25
CA ILE A 66 -11.56 10.15 -5.30
C ILE A 66 -12.37 8.96 -4.75
N THR A 67 -12.24 8.63 -3.46
CA THR A 67 -13.03 7.56 -2.84
C THR A 67 -14.52 7.90 -2.82
N VAL A 68 -14.88 9.18 -2.66
CA VAL A 68 -16.29 9.62 -2.70
C VAL A 68 -16.87 9.49 -4.12
N SER A 69 -16.07 9.69 -5.17
CA SER A 69 -16.55 9.56 -6.55
C SER A 69 -16.53 8.13 -7.08
N MET A 70 -15.64 7.27 -6.56
CA MET A 70 -15.47 5.89 -7.00
C MET A 70 -16.34 4.88 -6.24
N TYR A 71 -16.80 5.23 -5.03
CA TYR A 71 -17.55 4.31 -4.17
C TYR A 71 -18.92 4.85 -3.75
N GLU A 72 -19.90 3.94 -3.67
CA GLU A 72 -21.27 4.24 -3.22
C GLU A 72 -21.32 4.74 -1.76
N GLU A 73 -22.34 5.52 -1.41
CA GLU A 73 -22.44 6.19 -0.10
C GLU A 73 -22.37 5.24 1.09
N ARG A 74 -22.89 4.01 0.96
CA ARG A 74 -22.88 2.98 2.01
C ARG A 74 -21.79 1.91 1.81
N SER A 75 -20.77 2.23 1.02
CA SER A 75 -19.65 1.32 0.77
C SER A 75 -18.71 1.23 1.98
N PHE A 76 -17.99 0.11 2.05
CA PHE A 76 -17.02 -0.16 3.12
C PHE A 76 -15.97 0.95 3.27
N LEU A 77 -15.37 1.40 2.17
CA LEU A 77 -14.29 2.41 2.20
C LEU A 77 -14.77 3.83 2.56
N ARG A 78 -16.09 4.07 2.58
CA ARG A 78 -16.67 5.36 3.00
C ARG A 78 -17.15 5.36 4.44
N ASP A 79 -17.19 4.21 5.10
CA ASP A 79 -17.50 4.09 6.53
C ASP A 79 -16.19 4.09 7.34
N SER A 80 -15.95 5.17 8.08
CA SER A 80 -14.73 5.34 8.87
C SER A 80 -14.55 4.24 9.92
N ASN A 81 -15.62 3.71 10.51
CA ASN A 81 -15.51 2.65 11.51
C ASN A 81 -15.03 1.34 10.88
N LEU A 82 -15.57 1.01 9.69
CA LEU A 82 -15.16 -0.18 8.94
C LEU A 82 -13.71 -0.06 8.44
N VAL A 83 -13.32 1.12 7.96
CA VAL A 83 -11.92 1.38 7.57
C VAL A 83 -10.98 1.25 8.77
N ILE A 84 -11.29 1.88 9.91
CA ILE A 84 -10.47 1.76 11.13
C ILE A 84 -10.34 0.30 11.56
N PHE A 85 -11.44 -0.44 11.57
CA PHE A 85 -11.43 -1.87 11.91
C PHE A 85 -10.51 -2.68 10.97
N LEU A 86 -10.59 -2.42 9.65
CA LEU A 86 -9.72 -3.07 8.68
C LEU A 86 -8.24 -2.68 8.88
N VAL A 87 -7.96 -1.40 9.09
CA VAL A 87 -6.61 -0.89 9.34
C VAL A 87 -5.99 -1.58 10.55
N GLN A 88 -6.72 -1.74 11.65
CA GLN A 88 -6.24 -2.44 12.85
C GLN A 88 -5.89 -3.92 12.57
N ILE A 89 -6.71 -4.61 11.77
CA ILE A 89 -6.39 -5.99 11.35
C ILE A 89 -5.10 -6.01 10.52
N LEU A 90 -4.96 -5.09 9.58
CA LEU A 90 -3.80 -5.04 8.68
C LEU A 90 -2.53 -4.56 9.40
N GLU A 91 -2.65 -3.71 10.41
CA GLU A 91 -1.56 -3.29 11.27
C GLU A 91 -1.00 -4.48 12.04
N SER A 92 -1.87 -5.40 12.52
CA SER A 92 -1.41 -6.66 13.14
C SER A 92 -0.61 -7.55 12.18
N LEU A 93 -0.84 -7.44 10.86
CA LEU A 93 -0.05 -8.15 9.85
C LEU A 93 1.34 -7.53 9.63
N SER A 94 1.56 -6.28 10.04
CA SER A 94 2.85 -5.60 9.87
C SER A 94 3.97 -6.21 10.70
N GLU A 95 3.64 -6.98 11.74
CA GLU A 95 4.60 -7.71 12.57
C GLU A 95 5.25 -8.91 11.85
N PHE A 96 4.67 -9.36 10.73
CA PHE A 96 5.11 -10.55 10.02
C PHE A 96 5.86 -10.22 8.73
N CYS A 97 7.07 -10.76 8.55
CA CYS A 97 7.76 -10.67 7.26
C CYS A 97 7.07 -11.57 6.22
N ILE A 98 6.37 -10.96 5.25
CA ILE A 98 5.67 -11.68 4.19
C ILE A 98 6.64 -11.96 3.04
N VAL A 99 6.99 -13.21 2.80
CA VAL A 99 7.81 -13.60 1.63
C VAL A 99 6.88 -13.92 0.46
N LEU A 100 6.98 -13.14 -0.62
CA LEU A 100 6.24 -13.41 -1.86
C LEU A 100 7.05 -14.34 -2.76
N GLU A 101 6.43 -15.43 -3.22
CA GLU A 101 7.07 -16.35 -4.15
C GLU A 101 7.35 -15.69 -5.51
N SER A 102 8.43 -16.12 -6.16
CA SER A 102 8.84 -15.64 -7.49
C SER A 102 7.80 -15.96 -8.57
N SER A 103 6.94 -16.95 -8.33
CA SER A 103 5.77 -17.27 -9.17
C SER A 103 4.79 -16.10 -9.25
N LEU A 104 4.58 -15.38 -8.13
CA LEU A 104 3.72 -14.21 -8.01
C LEU A 104 4.37 -12.94 -8.58
N MET A 105 5.71 -12.87 -8.55
CA MET A 105 6.48 -11.76 -9.11
C MET A 105 6.85 -11.96 -10.59
N ARG A 106 6.52 -13.12 -11.18
CA ARG A 106 6.89 -13.50 -12.55
C ARG A 106 6.28 -12.52 -13.55
N GLY A 107 7.12 -11.65 -14.10
CA GLY A 107 6.72 -10.57 -15.03
C GLY A 107 7.14 -9.18 -14.59
N LEU A 108 7.61 -9.01 -13.35
CA LEU A 108 8.13 -7.74 -12.82
C LEU A 108 9.67 -7.62 -12.91
N ASP A 109 10.37 -8.73 -13.09
CA ASP A 109 11.85 -8.80 -13.10
C ASP A 109 12.48 -8.45 -14.47
N LYS A 110 11.93 -7.50 -15.21
CA LYS A 110 12.52 -7.03 -16.48
C LYS A 110 12.63 -5.52 -16.55
#